data_AF-A0A4R5VDJ1-F1
#
_entry.id   AF-A0A4R5VDJ1-F1
#
_cell.length_a   1.000
_cell.length_b   1.000
_cell.length_c   1.000
_cell.angle_alpha   90.00
_cell.angle_beta   90.00
_cell.angle_gamma   90.00
#
_symmetry.space_group_name_H-M   'P 1'
#
loop_
_entity.id
_entity.type
_entity.pdbx_description
1 polymer ?
#
loop_
_entity_poly.entity_id
_entity_poly.type
_entity_poly.pdbx_seq_one_letter_code
_entity_poly.pdbx_strand_id
1 'polypeptide(L)'
;MTFTRAQLKDAVGRRADFPIGTLHFNRDQVDYIEACSTSKPGQLLLILPSGFLELQNKTVRAIRKELFSEYWPTHVADIGDIWSPATSIKFQLMVLAKERSAQCSFATFKRVASLKVSKVHTKVLDASDVALEETFDDLLGWLNGDADEGFCIPTNLVNVERLTPRYHDPQYLALEDEVTSQPFAPLSQLCEVLVPRRTGGEGPVYRLNGANEPIPQTQILFGKTTNVGLLPGDILLSRYRNIRAVLLEQPEPGVTPLDFFLVVRCKSDLISPEYLVTYLSSEFAWSYAERNMSGSVVPKISKSDLLDLPVLLPDPEILERAPSIYHALFPKTDERDRLEQIRKAIFRPEKLAETSLQVFYLTEILGMLSETKLRHLKDIVADDIKEIDKCREAGALKSCVVLCGSVLEAVLLEWLSEIENKDHVNAEGKDRLDLKEVISRLKKHRALMRPHDGNSHRIREKRNVIHPARMLKHDPLSEEEVDGVIEMLKSLLEIRFE
;
A
#
# COMPACT_ATOMS: atom_id res chain seq x y z
N MET A 1 -34.90 18.03 5.20
CA MET A 1 -34.88 19.40 4.64
C MET A 1 -34.33 19.29 3.22
N THR A 2 -34.78 20.15 2.30
CA THR A 2 -34.38 20.06 0.88
C THR A 2 -33.36 21.14 0.55
N PHE A 3 -32.15 20.74 0.19
CA PHE A 3 -31.10 21.59 -0.35
C PHE A 3 -31.40 21.94 -1.81
N THR A 4 -31.10 23.17 -2.17
CA THR A 4 -31.33 23.70 -3.51
C THR A 4 -30.02 23.99 -4.22
N ARG A 5 -30.04 23.91 -5.54
CA ARG A 5 -28.89 24.27 -6.39
C ARG A 5 -28.41 25.70 -6.17
N ALA A 6 -29.33 26.62 -5.85
CA ALA A 6 -28.99 28.01 -5.53
C ALA A 6 -28.08 28.13 -4.31
N GLN A 7 -28.29 27.31 -3.27
CA GLN A 7 -27.46 27.32 -2.06
C GLN A 7 -26.03 26.81 -2.33
N LEU A 8 -25.87 25.77 -3.15
CA LEU A 8 -24.54 25.28 -3.54
C LEU A 8 -23.80 26.29 -4.41
N LYS A 9 -24.47 26.90 -5.38
CA LYS A 9 -23.90 27.96 -6.22
C LYS A 9 -23.45 29.15 -5.41
N ASP A 10 -24.26 29.58 -4.45
CA ASP A 10 -23.92 30.67 -3.55
C ASP A 10 -22.74 30.32 -2.64
N ALA A 11 -22.65 29.09 -2.13
CA ALA A 11 -21.51 28.65 -1.34
C ALA A 11 -20.19 28.59 -2.14
N VAL A 12 -20.23 28.10 -3.38
CA VAL A 12 -19.06 28.10 -4.29
C VAL A 12 -18.67 29.53 -4.68
N GLY A 13 -19.66 30.38 -4.97
CA GLY A 13 -19.45 31.80 -5.27
C GLY A 13 -18.78 32.53 -4.11
N ARG A 14 -19.34 32.41 -2.90
CA ARG A 14 -18.74 32.96 -1.69
C ARG A 14 -17.34 32.42 -1.43
N ARG A 15 -17.09 31.15 -1.70
CA ARG A 15 -15.74 30.57 -1.54
C ARG A 15 -14.75 31.14 -2.56
N ALA A 16 -15.17 31.47 -3.77
CA ALA A 16 -14.32 32.03 -4.81
C ALA A 16 -13.73 33.42 -4.45
N ASP A 17 -14.40 34.16 -3.56
CA ASP A 17 -13.95 35.49 -3.12
C ASP A 17 -12.70 35.44 -2.21
N PHE A 18 -12.34 34.25 -1.70
CA PHE A 18 -11.22 34.05 -0.78
C PHE A 18 -10.04 33.37 -1.49
N PRO A 19 -8.83 33.98 -1.48
CA PRO A 19 -7.67 33.43 -2.18
C PRO A 19 -7.30 32.00 -1.76
N ILE A 20 -6.74 31.25 -2.70
CA ILE A 20 -6.24 29.88 -2.51
C ILE A 20 -4.75 29.86 -2.85
N GLY A 21 -3.92 29.21 -2.01
CA GLY A 21 -2.48 29.03 -2.28
C GLY A 21 -1.57 30.24 -2.01
N THR A 22 -2.03 31.23 -1.24
CA THR A 22 -1.22 32.41 -0.86
C THR A 22 -0.31 32.13 0.35
N LEU A 23 0.66 33.02 0.61
CA LEU A 23 1.45 33.03 1.87
C LEU A 23 0.56 33.20 3.12
N HIS A 24 -0.68 33.65 2.96
CA HIS A 24 -1.67 33.84 4.02
C HIS A 24 -2.79 32.79 4.01
N PHE A 25 -2.59 31.66 3.32
CA PHE A 25 -3.61 30.62 3.11
C PHE A 25 -4.48 30.29 4.33
N ASN A 26 -3.87 30.11 5.51
CA ASN A 26 -4.62 29.79 6.73
C ASN A 26 -5.51 30.95 7.20
N ARG A 27 -5.07 32.19 7.03
CA ARG A 27 -5.86 33.39 7.35
C ARG A 27 -7.03 33.55 6.38
N ASP A 28 -6.80 33.33 5.08
CA ASP A 28 -7.87 33.43 4.08
C ASP A 28 -9.00 32.40 4.33
N GLN A 29 -8.67 31.21 4.85
CA GLN A 29 -9.66 30.20 5.23
C GLN A 29 -10.41 30.57 6.52
N VAL A 30 -9.72 31.18 7.49
CA VAL A 30 -10.30 31.71 8.72
C VAL A 30 -11.33 32.79 8.40
N ASP A 31 -10.93 33.78 7.60
CA ASP A 31 -11.76 34.91 7.20
C ASP A 31 -13.02 34.43 6.44
N TYR A 32 -12.90 33.37 5.63
CA TYR A 32 -14.03 32.73 4.96
C TYR A 32 -15.03 32.10 5.94
N ILE A 33 -14.54 31.34 6.93
CA ILE A 33 -15.40 30.72 7.95
C ILE A 33 -16.16 31.80 8.73
N GLU A 34 -15.45 32.84 9.15
CA GLU A 34 -16.05 33.99 9.88
C GLU A 34 -17.09 34.71 9.03
N ALA A 35 -16.80 34.98 7.75
CA ALA A 35 -17.76 35.61 6.84
C ALA A 35 -19.04 34.76 6.66
N CYS A 36 -18.90 33.44 6.60
CA CYS A 36 -20.04 32.53 6.52
C CYS A 36 -20.81 32.43 7.85
N SER A 37 -20.15 32.52 9.00
CA SER A 37 -20.76 32.34 10.33
C SER A 37 -21.27 33.64 10.98
N THR A 38 -20.89 34.83 10.47
CA THR A 38 -21.20 36.14 11.08
C THR A 38 -22.69 36.37 11.34
N SER A 39 -23.58 35.94 10.43
CA SER A 39 -25.04 36.08 10.59
C SER A 39 -25.68 35.01 11.48
N LYS A 40 -24.87 34.09 12.02
CA LYS A 40 -25.28 32.91 12.80
C LYS A 40 -26.49 32.18 12.20
N PRO A 41 -26.43 31.79 10.91
CA PRO A 41 -27.56 31.16 10.23
C PRO A 41 -27.96 29.86 10.93
N GLY A 42 -29.21 29.42 10.80
CA GLY A 42 -29.65 28.13 11.35
C GLY A 42 -28.87 26.93 10.78
N GLN A 43 -28.36 27.10 9.56
CA GLN A 43 -27.54 26.14 8.84
C GLN A 43 -26.37 26.85 8.16
N LEU A 44 -25.21 26.21 8.17
CA LEU A 44 -23.97 26.70 7.59
C LEU A 44 -23.49 25.73 6.53
N LEU A 45 -23.17 26.24 5.34
CA LEU A 45 -22.61 25.47 4.25
C LEU A 45 -21.19 26.00 3.98
N LEU A 46 -20.18 25.17 4.23
CA LEU A 46 -18.77 25.54 4.11
C LEU A 46 -18.08 24.68 3.06
N ILE A 47 -17.29 25.32 2.19
CA ILE A 47 -16.40 24.62 1.27
C ILE A 47 -14.96 24.97 1.65
N LEU A 48 -14.28 24.01 2.26
CA LEU A 48 -12.93 24.21 2.79
C LEU A 48 -11.94 23.26 2.11
N PRO A 49 -10.64 23.59 2.05
CA PRO A 49 -9.62 22.60 1.73
C PRO A 49 -9.79 21.38 2.64
N SER A 50 -9.78 20.18 2.06
CA SER A 50 -10.01 18.95 2.83
C SER A 50 -9.01 18.83 4.00
N GLY A 51 -9.53 18.56 5.19
CA GLY A 51 -8.75 18.51 6.43
C GLY A 51 -8.33 19.87 7.02
N PHE A 52 -8.79 21.02 6.49
CA PHE A 52 -8.40 22.33 7.01
C PHE A 52 -8.73 22.51 8.49
N LEU A 53 -9.95 22.15 8.92
CA LEU A 53 -10.35 22.23 10.33
C LEU A 53 -9.59 21.25 11.23
N GLU A 54 -8.90 20.26 10.69
CA GLU A 54 -8.10 19.28 11.45
C GLU A 54 -6.70 19.81 11.79
N LEU A 55 -6.29 20.94 11.21
CA LEU A 55 -4.98 21.53 11.45
C LEU A 55 -4.81 21.91 12.93
N GLN A 56 -3.65 21.54 13.49
CA GLN A 56 -3.32 21.76 14.90
C GLN A 56 -2.82 23.18 15.21
N ASN A 57 -2.98 24.11 14.26
CA ASN A 57 -2.62 25.51 14.45
C ASN A 57 -3.54 26.17 15.49
N LYS A 58 -2.98 27.03 16.35
CA LYS A 58 -3.71 27.72 17.43
C LYS A 58 -4.96 28.46 16.93
N THR A 59 -4.87 29.15 15.79
CA THR A 59 -5.98 29.91 15.20
C THR A 59 -7.09 28.98 14.71
N VAL A 60 -6.72 27.91 13.99
CA VAL A 60 -7.69 26.93 13.49
C VAL A 60 -8.39 26.21 14.64
N ARG A 61 -7.65 25.82 15.69
CA ARG A 61 -8.23 25.21 16.89
C ARG A 61 -9.23 26.13 17.59
N ALA A 62 -8.96 27.44 17.65
CA ALA A 62 -9.86 28.41 18.27
C ALA A 62 -11.19 28.50 17.49
N ILE A 63 -11.11 28.65 16.16
CA ILE A 63 -12.30 28.72 15.30
C ILE A 63 -13.07 27.41 15.29
N ARG A 64 -12.38 26.27 15.24
CA ARG A 64 -13.01 24.94 15.35
C ARG A 64 -13.83 24.86 16.64
N LYS A 65 -13.25 25.25 17.77
CA LYS A 65 -13.93 25.23 19.07
C LYS A 65 -15.14 26.16 19.09
N GLU A 66 -15.03 27.35 18.51
CA GLU A 66 -16.15 28.29 18.41
C GLU A 66 -17.27 27.74 17.52
N LEU A 67 -16.92 27.26 16.32
CA LEU A 67 -17.85 26.71 15.34
C LEU A 67 -18.66 25.54 15.91
N PHE A 68 -17.99 24.54 16.50
CA PHE A 68 -18.65 23.36 17.06
C PHE A 68 -19.25 23.57 18.47
N SER A 69 -19.15 24.80 19.02
CA SER A 69 -19.93 25.15 20.22
C SER A 69 -21.39 25.49 19.91
N GLU A 70 -21.68 25.91 18.67
CA GLU A 70 -23.02 26.31 18.24
C GLU A 70 -23.61 25.40 17.15
N TYR A 71 -22.76 24.69 16.40
CA TYR A 71 -23.18 23.91 15.25
C TYR A 71 -22.78 22.43 15.34
N TRP A 72 -23.63 21.57 14.79
CA TRP A 72 -23.41 20.13 14.67
C TRP A 72 -23.24 19.75 13.19
N PRO A 73 -22.27 18.88 12.85
CA PRO A 73 -22.14 18.37 11.49
C PRO A 73 -23.33 17.48 11.14
N THR A 74 -23.85 17.67 9.92
CA THR A 74 -24.95 16.87 9.36
C THR A 74 -24.55 16.16 8.09
N HIS A 75 -23.72 16.79 7.26
CA HIS A 75 -23.20 16.23 6.02
C HIS A 75 -21.75 16.69 5.85
N VAL A 76 -20.86 15.76 5.51
CA VAL A 76 -19.47 16.05 5.20
C VAL A 76 -19.02 15.25 3.99
N ALA A 77 -18.67 15.90 2.89
CA ALA A 77 -18.29 15.24 1.65
C ALA A 77 -16.94 15.73 1.14
N ASP A 78 -16.04 14.81 0.81
CA ASP A 78 -14.87 15.15 0.00
C ASP A 78 -15.33 15.32 -1.46
N ILE A 79 -15.08 16.51 -2.01
CA ILE A 79 -15.53 16.91 -3.34
C ILE A 79 -14.35 17.13 -4.29
N GLY A 80 -13.19 16.53 -4.04
CA GLY A 80 -12.07 16.57 -5.00
C GLY A 80 -11.53 17.98 -5.30
N ASP A 81 -10.82 18.12 -6.41
CA ASP A 81 -10.12 19.33 -6.85
C ASP A 81 -11.00 20.25 -7.71
N ILE A 82 -12.07 20.78 -7.12
CA ILE A 82 -13.10 21.58 -7.83
C ILE A 82 -12.60 22.87 -8.50
N TRP A 83 -11.36 23.28 -8.19
CA TRP A 83 -10.67 24.42 -8.81
C TRP A 83 -9.51 24.01 -9.73
N SER A 84 -9.43 22.75 -10.12
CA SER A 84 -8.46 22.26 -11.11
C SER A 84 -8.72 22.90 -12.49
N PRO A 85 -7.68 23.28 -13.26
CA PRO A 85 -6.26 23.11 -12.98
C PRO A 85 -5.62 24.32 -12.29
N ALA A 86 -6.39 25.33 -11.86
CA ALA A 86 -5.84 26.51 -11.17
C ALA A 86 -5.16 26.12 -9.84
N THR A 87 -5.65 25.05 -9.20
CA THR A 87 -5.00 24.42 -8.05
C THR A 87 -5.28 22.92 -8.02
N SER A 88 -4.34 22.15 -7.46
CA SER A 88 -4.52 20.72 -7.14
C SER A 88 -5.00 20.47 -5.70
N ILE A 89 -5.44 21.53 -5.01
CA ILE A 89 -6.06 21.45 -3.68
C ILE A 89 -7.40 20.73 -3.78
N LYS A 90 -7.55 19.65 -3.01
CA LYS A 90 -8.85 19.01 -2.79
C LYS A 90 -9.68 19.77 -1.76
N PHE A 91 -10.98 19.79 -1.98
CA PHE A 91 -11.96 20.48 -1.15
C PHE A 91 -12.93 19.50 -0.52
N GLN A 92 -13.54 19.96 0.56
CA GLN A 92 -14.53 19.26 1.35
C GLN A 92 -15.72 20.21 1.57
N LEU A 93 -16.92 19.69 1.29
CA LEU A 93 -18.18 20.33 1.63
C LEU A 93 -18.58 19.90 3.05
N MET A 94 -18.90 20.87 3.91
CA MET A 94 -19.43 20.63 5.24
C MET A 94 -20.75 21.36 5.41
N VAL A 95 -21.77 20.64 5.86
CA VAL A 95 -23.06 21.20 6.26
C VAL A 95 -23.23 21.06 7.74
N LEU A 96 -23.31 22.19 8.42
CA LEU A 96 -23.48 22.28 9.86
C LEU A 96 -24.85 22.88 10.20
N ALA A 97 -25.50 22.40 11.25
CA ALA A 97 -26.81 22.88 11.68
C ALA A 97 -26.82 23.16 13.18
N LYS A 98 -27.60 24.14 13.65
CA LYS A 98 -27.79 24.37 15.08
C LYS A 98 -28.60 23.26 15.74
N GLU A 99 -29.53 22.67 15.00
CA GLU A 99 -30.29 21.51 15.44
C GLU A 99 -29.45 20.24 15.29
N ARG A 100 -29.37 19.46 16.36
CA ARG A 100 -28.61 18.22 16.38
C ARG A 100 -29.39 17.12 15.65
N SER A 101 -28.87 16.70 14.50
CA SER A 101 -29.35 15.50 13.80
C SER A 101 -28.99 14.22 14.59
N ALA A 102 -29.77 13.16 14.42
CA ALA A 102 -29.46 11.84 14.98
C ALA A 102 -28.22 11.20 14.32
N GLN A 103 -27.99 11.52 13.04
CA GLN A 103 -26.89 10.98 12.24
C GLN A 103 -26.21 12.10 11.43
N CYS A 104 -24.95 11.85 11.08
CA CYS A 104 -24.16 12.64 10.14
C CYS A 104 -23.80 11.78 8.92
N SER A 105 -24.06 12.30 7.73
CA SER A 105 -23.76 11.65 6.46
C SER A 105 -22.35 12.01 5.98
N PHE A 106 -21.62 11.04 5.44
CA PHE A 106 -20.29 11.22 4.87
C PHE A 106 -20.22 10.64 3.46
N ALA A 107 -19.47 11.28 2.56
CA ALA A 107 -19.28 10.78 1.18
C ALA A 107 -17.92 11.21 0.60
N THR A 108 -17.43 10.48 -0.41
CA THR A 108 -16.22 10.84 -1.17
C THR A 108 -16.52 10.78 -2.66
N PHE A 109 -16.63 11.94 -3.30
CA PHE A 109 -16.93 12.05 -4.72
C PHE A 109 -15.63 11.99 -5.53
N LYS A 110 -15.47 10.93 -6.33
CA LYS A 110 -14.24 10.70 -7.14
C LYS A 110 -14.16 11.54 -8.40
N ARG A 111 -15.30 12.06 -8.88
CA ARG A 111 -15.38 12.90 -10.08
C ARG A 111 -15.86 14.27 -9.65
N VAL A 112 -14.96 15.26 -9.68
CA VAL A 112 -15.42 16.65 -9.76
C VAL A 112 -14.80 17.30 -10.98
N ALA A 113 -15.67 17.89 -11.77
CA ALA A 113 -15.33 18.60 -12.97
C ALA A 113 -14.26 19.69 -12.73
N SER A 114 -13.19 19.63 -13.52
CA SER A 114 -12.20 20.70 -13.63
C SER A 114 -12.76 21.89 -14.42
N LEU A 115 -12.51 23.11 -13.95
CA LEU A 115 -12.85 24.36 -14.66
C LEU A 115 -12.06 24.48 -15.97
N LYS A 116 -12.70 24.84 -17.08
CA LYS A 116 -11.98 25.12 -18.33
C LYS A 116 -11.12 26.39 -18.21
N VAL A 117 -9.87 26.27 -18.66
CA VAL A 117 -8.68 27.12 -18.38
C VAL A 117 -8.75 28.61 -18.77
N SER A 118 -9.83 29.14 -19.36
CA SER A 118 -9.77 30.46 -20.01
C SER A 118 -9.84 31.70 -19.10
N LYS A 119 -10.02 31.56 -17.76
CA LYS A 119 -10.27 32.73 -16.87
C LYS A 119 -9.50 32.77 -15.54
N VAL A 120 -8.32 32.14 -15.45
CA VAL A 120 -7.52 32.11 -14.20
C VAL A 120 -7.01 33.49 -13.73
N HIS A 121 -7.09 34.54 -14.56
CA HIS A 121 -6.72 35.91 -14.19
C HIS A 121 -7.90 36.83 -13.84
N THR A 122 -9.14 36.35 -13.93
CA THR A 122 -10.34 37.12 -13.60
C THR A 122 -11.01 36.47 -12.40
N LYS A 123 -11.28 37.27 -11.36
CA LYS A 123 -11.97 36.92 -10.09
C LYS A 123 -13.42 36.40 -10.26
N VAL A 124 -13.74 35.69 -11.34
CA VAL A 124 -15.10 35.26 -11.65
C VAL A 124 -15.05 33.79 -12.06
N LEU A 125 -15.38 32.91 -11.11
CA LEU A 125 -15.89 31.59 -11.48
C LEU A 125 -17.26 31.80 -12.10
N ASP A 126 -17.40 31.39 -13.36
CA ASP A 126 -18.70 31.26 -13.98
C ASP A 126 -19.29 29.92 -13.50
N ALA A 127 -20.19 29.94 -12.51
CA ALA A 127 -20.88 28.76 -11.98
C ALA A 127 -21.91 28.17 -12.97
N SER A 128 -21.64 28.33 -14.27
CA SER A 128 -22.44 27.93 -15.43
C SER A 128 -21.72 26.89 -16.30
N ASP A 129 -20.53 26.40 -15.88
CA ASP A 129 -19.81 25.34 -16.57
C ASP A 129 -20.54 24.01 -16.39
N VAL A 130 -20.89 23.35 -17.51
CA VAL A 130 -21.76 22.15 -17.58
C VAL A 130 -21.27 21.02 -16.67
N ALA A 131 -19.96 20.90 -16.51
CA ALA A 131 -19.37 19.84 -15.73
C ALA A 131 -19.53 20.08 -14.21
N LEU A 132 -19.63 21.34 -13.75
CA LEU A 132 -19.93 21.68 -12.35
C LEU A 132 -21.40 21.40 -12.03
N GLU A 133 -22.30 21.51 -13.02
CA GLU A 133 -23.74 21.22 -12.85
C GLU A 133 -24.00 19.74 -12.58
N GLU A 134 -23.31 18.82 -13.27
CA GLU A 134 -23.41 17.38 -13.01
C GLU A 134 -22.96 17.05 -11.57
N THR A 135 -21.84 17.61 -11.13
CA THR A 135 -21.38 17.44 -9.74
C THR A 135 -22.36 18.01 -8.72
N PHE A 136 -23.03 19.13 -9.03
CA PHE A 136 -24.06 19.67 -8.16
C PHE A 136 -25.28 18.78 -8.08
N ASP A 137 -25.67 18.11 -9.17
CA ASP A 137 -26.80 17.21 -9.15
C ASP A 137 -26.53 15.97 -8.31
N ASP A 138 -25.33 15.39 -8.42
CA ASP A 138 -24.89 14.29 -7.56
C ASP A 138 -24.86 14.72 -6.07
N LEU A 139 -24.29 15.90 -5.77
CA LEU A 139 -24.25 16.44 -4.42
C LEU A 139 -25.64 16.76 -3.86
N LEU A 140 -26.55 17.28 -4.68
CA LEU A 140 -27.93 17.58 -4.26
C LEU A 140 -28.71 16.30 -3.99
N GLY A 141 -28.57 15.30 -4.86
CA GLY A 141 -29.17 13.99 -4.65
C GLY A 141 -28.73 13.40 -3.31
N TRP A 142 -27.42 13.45 -3.02
CA TRP A 142 -26.89 13.00 -1.74
C TRP A 142 -27.37 13.83 -0.53
N LEU A 143 -27.28 15.15 -0.61
CA LEU A 143 -27.71 16.06 0.45
C LEU A 143 -29.21 15.94 0.80
N ASN A 144 -30.03 15.57 -0.19
CA ASN A 144 -31.47 15.39 -0.03
C ASN A 144 -31.87 13.95 0.36
N GLY A 145 -30.93 13.01 0.35
CA GLY A 145 -31.18 11.60 0.62
C GLY A 145 -31.78 10.82 -0.56
N ASP A 146 -31.66 11.36 -1.78
CA ASP A 146 -32.11 10.74 -3.03
C ASP A 146 -31.03 9.84 -3.67
N ALA A 147 -29.79 9.88 -3.16
CA ALA A 147 -28.66 9.07 -3.65
C ALA A 147 -28.02 8.25 -2.52
N ASP A 148 -27.73 6.97 -2.79
CA ASP A 148 -27.11 6.01 -1.86
C ASP A 148 -25.57 6.17 -1.73
N GLU A 149 -25.03 7.34 -2.09
CA GLU A 149 -23.58 7.55 -2.06
C GLU A 149 -23.08 7.80 -0.63
N GLY A 150 -21.99 7.12 -0.23
CA GLY A 150 -21.37 7.31 1.07
C GLY A 150 -21.97 6.46 2.20
N PHE A 151 -21.96 6.99 3.43
CA PHE A 151 -22.42 6.28 4.64
C PHE A 151 -22.88 7.26 5.72
N CYS A 152 -23.62 6.76 6.71
CA CYS A 152 -24.10 7.55 7.85
C CYS A 152 -23.55 6.97 9.16
N ILE A 153 -23.17 7.85 10.09
CA ILE A 153 -22.81 7.46 11.46
C ILE A 153 -23.63 8.25 12.49
N PRO A 154 -23.93 7.66 13.67
CA PRO A 154 -24.55 8.38 14.78
C PRO A 154 -23.78 9.64 15.16
N THR A 155 -24.47 10.78 15.34
CA THR A 155 -23.82 12.09 15.60
C THR A 155 -22.97 12.11 16.87
N ASN A 156 -23.24 11.23 17.85
CA ASN A 156 -22.41 11.08 19.05
C ASN A 156 -21.07 10.37 18.81
N LEU A 157 -20.91 9.68 17.67
CA LEU A 157 -19.65 9.03 17.27
C LEU A 157 -18.81 9.92 16.33
N VAL A 158 -19.33 11.08 15.91
CA VAL A 158 -18.60 12.02 15.05
C VAL A 158 -17.49 12.72 15.83
N ASN A 159 -16.24 12.57 15.39
CA ASN A 159 -15.11 13.30 15.94
C ASN A 159 -14.93 14.64 15.22
N VAL A 160 -15.32 15.74 15.85
CA VAL A 160 -15.19 17.09 15.26
C VAL A 160 -13.75 17.56 15.06
N GLU A 161 -12.77 16.88 15.67
CA GLU A 161 -11.35 17.15 15.41
C GLU A 161 -10.82 16.46 14.15
N ARG A 162 -11.58 15.49 13.61
CA ARG A 162 -11.23 14.66 12.45
C ARG A 162 -12.47 14.46 11.58
N LEU A 163 -12.79 15.42 10.71
CA LEU A 163 -14.04 15.45 9.94
C LEU A 163 -13.95 14.82 8.55
N THR A 164 -12.79 14.33 8.13
CA THR A 164 -12.65 13.62 6.86
C THR A 164 -13.58 12.40 6.79
N PRO A 165 -14.26 12.15 5.64
CA PRO A 165 -15.04 10.94 5.41
C PRO A 165 -14.24 9.67 5.72
N ARG A 166 -12.99 9.64 5.27
CA ARG A 166 -12.09 8.50 5.52
C ARG A 166 -11.93 8.14 7.00
N TYR A 167 -11.95 9.11 7.90
CA TYR A 167 -11.82 8.86 9.34
C TYR A 167 -13.03 8.11 9.93
N HIS A 168 -14.21 8.32 9.35
CA HIS A 168 -15.49 7.84 9.86
C HIS A 168 -16.05 6.63 9.09
N ASP A 169 -15.32 6.15 8.09
CA ASP A 169 -15.78 5.05 7.24
C ASP A 169 -16.02 3.77 8.10
N PRO A 170 -17.23 3.18 8.03
CA PRO A 170 -17.63 2.04 8.85
C PRO A 170 -16.68 0.85 8.77
N GLN A 171 -16.01 0.65 7.63
CA GLN A 171 -15.03 -0.42 7.46
C GLN A 171 -13.86 -0.25 8.44
N TYR A 172 -13.47 0.99 8.75
CA TYR A 172 -12.40 1.27 9.72
C TYR A 172 -12.90 1.45 11.15
N LEU A 173 -14.17 1.78 11.36
CA LEU A 173 -14.78 1.77 12.70
C LEU A 173 -14.88 0.34 13.25
N ALA A 174 -15.23 -0.64 12.41
CA ALA A 174 -15.23 -2.05 12.79
C ALA A 174 -13.83 -2.55 13.20
N LEU A 175 -12.77 -2.07 12.53
CA LEU A 175 -11.38 -2.33 12.90
C LEU A 175 -11.03 -1.75 14.28
N GLU A 176 -11.66 -0.66 14.71
CA GLU A 176 -11.38 -0.01 15.99
C GLU A 176 -11.82 -0.87 17.18
N ASP A 177 -13.00 -1.51 17.07
CA ASP A 177 -13.50 -2.46 18.08
C ASP A 177 -12.59 -3.69 18.19
N GLU A 178 -12.11 -4.21 17.05
CA GLU A 178 -11.14 -5.31 16.99
C GLU A 178 -9.77 -4.91 17.56
N VAL A 179 -9.30 -3.68 17.29
CA VAL A 179 -8.06 -3.11 17.87
C VAL A 179 -8.14 -3.05 19.39
N THR A 180 -9.28 -2.70 19.98
CA THR A 180 -9.45 -2.73 21.45
C THR A 180 -9.38 -4.13 22.06
N SER A 181 -9.62 -5.19 21.28
CA SER A 181 -9.61 -6.58 21.76
C SER A 181 -8.21 -7.24 21.73
N GLN A 182 -7.23 -6.57 21.13
CA GLN A 182 -5.88 -7.08 20.86
C GLN A 182 -4.80 -6.21 21.55
N PRO A 183 -3.59 -6.73 21.78
CA PRO A 183 -2.55 -5.98 22.47
C PRO A 183 -1.90 -4.96 21.52
N PHE A 184 -2.54 -3.81 21.32
CA PHE A 184 -1.93 -2.68 20.63
C PHE A 184 -1.21 -1.75 21.60
N ALA A 185 -0.12 -1.14 21.14
CA ALA A 185 0.52 -0.02 21.82
C ALA A 185 0.76 1.13 20.85
N PRO A 186 0.57 2.40 21.26
CA PRO A 186 0.91 3.53 20.41
C PRO A 186 2.42 3.55 20.15
N LEU A 187 2.83 3.93 18.94
CA LEU A 187 4.23 3.97 18.52
C LEU A 187 5.08 4.83 19.48
N SER A 188 4.51 5.87 20.07
CA SER A 188 5.16 6.71 21.08
C SER A 188 5.65 5.96 22.32
N GLN A 189 5.03 4.83 22.68
CA GLN A 189 5.50 3.97 23.76
C GLN A 189 6.66 3.07 23.31
N LEU A 190 6.66 2.65 22.05
CA LEU A 190 7.62 1.68 21.51
C LEU A 190 8.87 2.31 20.91
N CYS A 191 8.75 3.54 20.41
CA CYS A 191 9.79 4.23 19.63
C CYS A 191 10.00 5.68 20.05
N GLU A 192 11.14 6.23 19.63
CA GLU A 192 11.39 7.65 19.50
C GLU A 192 11.28 8.07 18.03
N VAL A 193 10.66 9.22 17.76
CA VAL A 193 10.56 9.80 16.41
C VAL A 193 11.34 11.11 16.34
N LEU A 194 12.43 11.10 15.58
CA LEU A 194 13.30 12.27 15.34
C LEU A 194 12.91 12.95 14.02
N VAL A 195 12.91 14.28 14.03
CA VAL A 195 12.62 15.10 12.85
C VAL A 195 13.92 15.75 12.37
N PRO A 196 14.52 15.29 11.26
CA PRO A 196 15.71 15.88 10.71
C PRO A 196 15.50 17.35 10.33
N ARG A 197 16.40 18.22 10.76
CA ARG A 197 16.42 19.64 10.40
C ARG A 197 17.71 19.94 9.68
N ARG A 198 17.62 20.64 8.54
CA ARG A 198 18.78 21.04 7.74
C ARG A 198 19.77 21.82 8.59
N THR A 199 21.04 21.48 8.47
CA THR A 199 22.14 22.30 8.97
C THR A 199 22.65 23.21 7.85
N GLY A 200 23.57 24.12 8.17
CA GLY A 200 24.24 24.96 7.16
C GLY A 200 25.27 24.22 6.30
N GLY A 201 25.58 22.95 6.61
CA GLY A 201 26.62 22.17 5.94
C GLY A 201 26.10 21.25 4.85
N GLU A 202 26.96 20.96 3.87
CA GLU A 202 26.74 19.95 2.82
C GLU A 202 27.60 18.70 3.08
N GLY A 203 27.11 17.54 2.65
CA GLY A 203 27.71 16.25 2.95
C GLY A 203 26.89 15.08 2.43
N PRO A 204 27.29 13.84 2.76
CA PRO A 204 26.56 12.66 2.32
C PRO A 204 25.23 12.53 3.06
N VAL A 205 24.18 12.20 2.31
CA VAL A 205 22.82 12.05 2.80
C VAL A 205 22.12 10.82 2.21
N TYR A 206 21.28 10.18 3.01
CA TYR A 206 20.44 9.09 2.55
C TYR A 206 19.23 9.61 1.78
N ARG A 207 18.96 8.99 0.63
CA ARG A 207 17.75 9.14 -0.18
C ARG A 207 17.13 7.76 -0.42
N LEU A 208 15.80 7.71 -0.53
CA LEU A 208 15.13 6.53 -1.07
C LEU A 208 15.13 6.59 -2.61
N ASN A 209 15.59 5.51 -3.23
CA ASN A 209 15.46 5.28 -4.66
C ASN A 209 14.24 4.39 -4.96
N GLY A 210 13.84 4.29 -6.23
CA GLY A 210 12.82 3.33 -6.67
C GLY A 210 11.39 3.73 -6.31
N ALA A 211 10.93 4.92 -6.71
CA ALA A 211 9.55 5.38 -6.48
C ALA A 211 8.47 4.40 -7.00
N ASN A 212 8.84 3.52 -7.94
CA ASN A 212 7.99 2.48 -8.53
C ASN A 212 8.44 1.04 -8.18
N GLU A 213 9.51 0.86 -7.41
CA GLU A 213 9.93 -0.47 -6.99
C GLU A 213 9.09 -0.94 -5.80
N PRO A 214 8.77 -2.24 -5.68
CA PRO A 214 8.04 -2.77 -4.53
C PRO A 214 8.82 -2.61 -3.22
N ILE A 215 10.15 -2.60 -3.30
CA ILE A 215 11.07 -2.61 -2.15
C ILE A 215 11.89 -1.32 -2.19
N PRO A 216 11.74 -0.40 -1.22
CA PRO A 216 12.52 0.83 -1.18
C PRO A 216 14.00 0.54 -0.87
N GLN A 217 14.89 1.04 -1.73
CA GLN A 217 16.33 0.98 -1.51
C GLN A 217 16.87 2.34 -1.07
N THR A 218 17.95 2.32 -0.29
CA THR A 218 18.67 3.54 0.08
C THR A 218 19.83 3.80 -0.87
N GLN A 219 20.01 5.07 -1.22
CA GLN A 219 21.16 5.55 -1.95
C GLN A 219 21.79 6.70 -1.17
N ILE A 220 23.12 6.76 -1.17
CA ILE A 220 23.87 7.88 -0.62
C ILE A 220 24.14 8.88 -1.73
N LEU A 221 23.76 10.13 -1.49
CA LEU A 221 23.99 11.26 -2.39
C LEU A 221 24.66 12.40 -1.63
N PHE A 222 25.21 13.38 -2.33
CA PHE A 222 25.72 14.60 -1.71
C PHE A 222 24.61 15.67 -1.66
N GLY A 223 24.42 16.31 -0.50
CA GLY A 223 23.39 17.31 -0.31
C GLY A 223 23.43 18.02 1.03
N LYS A 224 22.35 18.75 1.36
CA LYS A 224 22.24 19.47 2.65
C LYS A 224 22.08 18.47 3.79
N THR A 225 23.03 18.48 4.72
CA THR A 225 23.03 17.58 5.88
C THR A 225 21.96 17.99 6.89
N THR A 226 21.59 17.07 7.77
CA THR A 226 20.66 17.33 8.87
C THR A 226 21.29 17.08 10.23
N ASN A 227 20.64 17.58 11.28
CA ASN A 227 21.12 17.49 12.66
C ASN A 227 20.90 16.13 13.33
N VAL A 228 20.48 15.10 12.58
CA VAL A 228 20.17 13.76 13.12
C VAL A 228 21.24 12.79 12.65
N GLY A 229 22.00 12.24 13.61
CA GLY A 229 22.91 11.12 13.37
C GLY A 229 22.16 9.79 13.35
N LEU A 230 22.56 8.91 12.44
CA LEU A 230 21.94 7.61 12.21
C LEU A 230 22.69 6.51 12.96
N LEU A 231 21.93 5.57 13.53
CA LEU A 231 22.42 4.41 14.27
C LEU A 231 21.93 3.11 13.63
N PRO A 232 22.65 1.98 13.81
CA PRO A 232 22.11 0.66 13.51
C PRO A 232 20.73 0.46 14.15
N GLY A 233 19.77 0.00 13.35
CA GLY A 233 18.39 -0.18 13.79
C GLY A 233 17.48 1.03 13.58
N ASP A 234 18.00 2.16 13.09
CA ASP A 234 17.16 3.31 12.73
C ASP A 234 16.32 3.00 11.49
N ILE A 235 15.06 3.45 11.52
CA ILE A 235 14.14 3.30 10.40
C ILE A 235 13.90 4.68 9.77
N LEU A 236 14.18 4.80 8.47
CA LEU A 236 13.85 5.97 7.68
C LEU A 236 12.42 5.84 7.15
N LEU A 237 11.53 6.75 7.56
CA LEU A 237 10.14 6.80 7.10
C LEU A 237 9.90 8.04 6.22
N SER A 238 9.49 7.84 4.97
CA SER A 238 9.15 8.96 4.07
C SER A 238 7.90 9.69 4.56
N ARG A 239 7.88 11.03 4.51
CA ARG A 239 6.74 11.81 5.01
C ARG A 239 5.67 12.13 3.98
N TYR A 240 5.97 11.91 2.71
CA TYR A 240 5.20 12.44 1.58
C TYR A 240 4.97 11.31 0.58
N ARG A 241 3.71 11.16 0.10
CA ARG A 241 3.25 10.26 -0.99
C ARG A 241 3.90 8.86 -0.99
N ASN A 242 3.11 7.82 -0.73
CA ASN A 242 3.59 6.44 -0.56
C ASN A 242 4.60 6.40 0.57
N ILE A 243 4.07 6.42 1.81
CA ILE A 243 4.89 6.33 3.01
C ILE A 243 5.64 4.98 2.94
N ARG A 244 6.95 5.04 3.07
CA ARG A 244 7.84 3.89 2.93
C ARG A 244 8.83 3.88 4.08
N ALA A 245 9.01 2.72 4.68
CA ALA A 245 9.95 2.49 5.75
C ALA A 245 11.16 1.72 5.22
N VAL A 246 12.37 2.13 5.62
CA VAL A 246 13.60 1.36 5.38
C VAL A 246 14.41 1.27 6.66
N LEU A 247 14.83 0.04 7.00
CA LEU A 247 15.74 -0.22 8.11
C LEU A 247 17.19 0.08 7.71
N LEU A 248 17.90 0.80 8.57
CA LEU A 248 19.34 1.02 8.48
C LEU A 248 20.06 0.06 9.43
N GLU A 249 20.37 -1.14 8.95
CA GLU A 249 21.09 -2.12 9.77
C GLU A 249 22.55 -1.72 10.03
N GLN A 250 23.19 -1.08 9.05
CA GLN A 250 24.58 -0.62 9.12
C GLN A 250 24.70 0.74 8.40
N PRO A 251 24.30 1.84 9.04
CA PRO A 251 24.41 3.16 8.43
C PRO A 251 25.87 3.57 8.26
N GLU A 252 26.17 4.21 7.13
CA GLU A 252 27.50 4.73 6.83
C GLU A 252 27.87 5.88 7.78
N PRO A 253 29.07 5.89 8.39
CA PRO A 253 29.47 6.93 9.32
C PRO A 253 29.44 8.33 8.67
N GLY A 254 28.83 9.29 9.36
CA GLY A 254 28.75 10.69 8.90
C GLY A 254 27.67 10.98 7.85
N VAL A 255 26.91 9.97 7.42
CA VAL A 255 25.76 10.15 6.52
C VAL A 255 24.53 10.54 7.35
N THR A 256 23.75 11.52 6.87
CA THR A 256 22.55 12.01 7.56
C THR A 256 21.29 11.78 6.72
N PRO A 257 20.09 11.71 7.30
CA PRO A 257 18.86 11.60 6.52
C PRO A 257 18.51 12.95 5.89
N LEU A 258 17.82 12.93 4.74
CA LEU A 258 17.21 14.13 4.18
C LEU A 258 16.05 14.64 5.06
N ASP A 259 15.75 15.94 4.99
CA ASP A 259 14.75 16.62 5.84
C ASP A 259 13.28 16.25 5.55
N PHE A 260 13.06 15.44 4.51
CA PHE A 260 11.75 14.88 4.20
C PHE A 260 11.49 13.51 4.85
N PHE A 261 12.46 12.95 5.58
CA PHE A 261 12.26 11.74 6.38
C PHE A 261 11.82 12.04 7.81
N LEU A 262 11.24 11.04 8.47
CA LEU A 262 11.29 10.88 9.92
C LEU A 262 12.26 9.73 10.22
N VAL A 263 13.01 9.83 11.31
CA VAL A 263 13.81 8.71 11.82
C VAL A 263 13.06 8.11 13.00
N VAL A 264 12.70 6.84 12.89
CA VAL A 264 12.02 6.07 13.94
C VAL A 264 13.05 5.13 14.57
N ARG A 265 13.21 5.22 15.89
CA ARG A 265 14.16 4.42 16.66
C ARG A 265 13.43 3.63 17.72
N CYS A 266 13.49 2.30 17.65
CA CYS A 266 12.92 1.44 18.68
C CYS A 266 13.63 1.67 20.02
N LYS A 267 12.87 1.75 21.11
CA LYS A 267 13.37 1.91 22.49
C LYS A 267 12.82 0.85 23.45
N SER A 268 12.01 -0.06 22.94
CA SER A 268 11.32 -1.11 23.70
C SER A 268 11.61 -2.46 23.04
N ASP A 269 11.87 -3.48 23.86
CA ASP A 269 12.11 -4.86 23.40
C ASP A 269 10.81 -5.60 23.02
N LEU A 270 9.64 -4.94 23.16
CA LEU A 270 8.34 -5.49 22.76
C LEU A 270 8.19 -5.60 21.23
N ILE A 271 9.04 -4.89 20.48
CA ILE A 271 9.10 -4.94 19.02
C ILE A 271 10.56 -4.93 18.57
N SER A 272 10.83 -5.46 17.37
CA SER A 272 12.11 -5.30 16.71
C SER A 272 12.01 -4.27 15.57
N PRO A 273 13.12 -3.61 15.17
CA PRO A 273 13.13 -2.76 13.99
C PRO A 273 12.66 -3.48 12.72
N GLU A 274 13.01 -4.75 12.56
CA GLU A 274 12.61 -5.61 11.45
C GLU A 274 11.10 -5.82 11.43
N TYR A 275 10.50 -6.15 12.58
CA TYR A 275 9.05 -6.27 12.72
C TYR A 275 8.34 -4.96 12.40
N LEU A 276 8.88 -3.84 12.90
CA LEU A 276 8.25 -2.55 12.70
C LEU A 276 8.28 -2.13 11.23
N VAL A 277 9.36 -2.42 10.49
CA VAL A 277 9.39 -2.14 9.04
C VAL A 277 8.42 -3.00 8.27
N THR A 278 8.30 -4.29 8.58
CA THR A 278 7.32 -5.17 7.92
C THR A 278 5.88 -4.78 8.26
N TYR A 279 5.62 -4.43 9.52
CA TYR A 279 4.33 -3.91 9.97
C TYR A 279 3.97 -2.61 9.25
N LEU A 280 4.87 -1.63 9.24
CA LEU A 280 4.68 -0.36 8.52
C LEU A 280 4.61 -0.55 7.00
N SER A 281 4.97 -1.71 6.46
CA SER A 281 4.83 -1.99 5.03
C SER A 281 3.52 -2.71 4.69
N SER A 282 2.73 -3.08 5.68
CA SER A 282 1.50 -3.84 5.50
C SER A 282 0.27 -2.93 5.31
N GLU A 283 -0.68 -3.38 4.50
CA GLU A 283 -2.00 -2.77 4.27
C GLU A 283 -2.77 -2.59 5.57
N PHE A 284 -2.57 -3.47 6.56
CA PHE A 284 -3.15 -3.29 7.89
C PHE A 284 -2.68 -1.98 8.57
N ALA A 285 -1.36 -1.75 8.64
CA ALA A 285 -0.83 -0.52 9.22
C ALA A 285 -1.19 0.70 8.37
N TRP A 286 -1.26 0.54 7.04
CA TRP A 286 -1.65 1.61 6.14
C TRP A 286 -3.11 2.00 6.29
N SER A 287 -4.03 1.04 6.28
CA SER A 287 -5.46 1.27 6.49
C SER A 287 -5.70 2.15 7.73
N TYR A 288 -4.95 1.88 8.82
CA TYR A 288 -5.00 2.71 10.02
C TYR A 288 -4.29 4.08 9.84
N ALA A 289 -3.06 4.11 9.34
CA ALA A 289 -2.30 5.35 9.18
C ALA A 289 -3.02 6.33 8.23
N GLU A 290 -3.64 5.78 7.19
CA GLU A 290 -4.46 6.45 6.19
C GLU A 290 -5.70 7.10 6.77
N ARG A 291 -6.37 6.45 7.73
CA ARG A 291 -7.47 7.02 8.52
C ARG A 291 -7.03 8.29 9.27
N ASN A 292 -5.76 8.38 9.65
CA ASN A 292 -5.21 9.45 10.49
C ASN A 292 -4.36 10.49 9.73
N MET A 293 -4.11 10.28 8.44
CA MET A 293 -3.39 11.24 7.59
C MET A 293 -4.21 12.51 7.38
N SER A 294 -3.53 13.66 7.45
CA SER A 294 -4.14 14.98 7.20
C SER A 294 -3.58 15.63 5.94
N GLY A 295 -4.41 16.45 5.27
CA GLY A 295 -4.01 17.35 4.17
C GLY A 295 -4.56 16.99 2.78
N SER A 296 -4.99 18.02 2.04
CA SER A 296 -5.73 17.88 0.77
C SER A 296 -4.90 17.78 -0.52
N VAL A 297 -3.65 18.25 -0.56
CA VAL A 297 -2.82 18.30 -1.80
C VAL A 297 -1.71 17.26 -1.81
N VAL A 298 -1.08 17.06 -0.66
CA VAL A 298 0.00 16.11 -0.44
C VAL A 298 -0.26 15.46 0.90
N PRO A 299 -0.84 14.23 0.94
CA PRO A 299 -1.06 13.54 2.19
C PRO A 299 0.28 13.40 2.89
N LYS A 300 0.32 13.87 4.13
CA LYS A 300 1.52 13.94 4.94
C LYS A 300 1.23 13.35 6.30
N ILE A 301 2.05 12.39 6.71
CA ILE A 301 2.04 11.94 8.10
C ILE A 301 2.81 12.95 8.97
N SER A 302 2.14 13.53 9.95
CA SER A 302 2.79 14.39 10.93
C SER A 302 3.53 13.55 11.98
N LYS A 303 4.41 14.17 12.76
CA LYS A 303 5.08 13.48 13.87
C LYS A 303 4.06 13.03 14.92
N SER A 304 3.04 13.84 15.19
CA SER A 304 1.99 13.46 16.16
C SER A 304 1.18 12.27 15.65
N ASP A 305 0.74 12.28 14.39
CA ASP A 305 -0.03 11.17 13.82
C ASP A 305 0.78 9.86 13.86
N LEU A 306 2.08 9.93 13.56
CA LEU A 306 2.96 8.76 13.63
C LEU A 306 3.14 8.24 15.06
N LEU A 307 3.24 9.14 16.05
CA LEU A 307 3.38 8.76 17.46
C LEU A 307 2.11 8.12 18.04
N ASP A 308 0.96 8.47 17.50
CA ASP A 308 -0.36 7.94 17.88
C ASP A 308 -0.72 6.66 17.12
N LEU A 309 0.08 6.27 16.11
CA LEU A 309 -0.11 5.03 15.35
C LEU A 309 -0.10 3.81 16.30
N PRO A 310 -1.18 3.02 16.37
CA PRO A 310 -1.23 1.78 17.12
C PRO A 310 -0.43 0.73 16.35
N VAL A 311 0.50 0.13 17.07
CA VAL A 311 1.31 -0.98 16.60
C VAL A 311 0.81 -2.22 17.29
N LEU A 312 0.43 -3.22 16.50
CA LEU A 312 0.09 -4.53 17.00
C LEU A 312 1.32 -5.10 17.71
N LEU A 313 1.19 -5.49 18.97
CA LEU A 313 2.29 -6.15 19.66
C LEU A 313 2.37 -7.59 19.14
N PRO A 314 3.53 -8.00 18.60
CA PRO A 314 3.69 -9.35 18.09
C PRO A 314 3.74 -10.36 19.24
N ASP A 315 3.17 -11.54 19.01
CA ASP A 315 3.46 -12.68 19.88
C ASP A 315 4.97 -13.02 19.82
N PRO A 316 5.55 -13.61 20.89
CA PRO A 316 6.97 -13.92 20.94
C PRO A 316 7.48 -14.72 19.73
N GLU A 317 6.67 -15.64 19.21
CA GLU A 317 7.00 -16.44 18.01
C GLU A 317 7.12 -15.57 16.75
N ILE A 318 6.27 -14.54 16.60
CA ILE A 318 6.34 -13.60 15.48
C ILE A 318 7.58 -12.71 15.62
N LEU A 319 7.84 -12.22 16.83
CA LEU A 319 8.98 -11.34 17.10
C LEU A 319 10.32 -12.05 16.83
N GLU A 320 10.45 -13.32 17.23
CA GLU A 320 11.64 -14.14 16.94
C GLU A 320 11.85 -14.33 15.44
N ARG A 321 10.77 -14.45 14.66
CA ARG A 321 10.83 -14.67 13.21
C ARG A 321 10.97 -13.38 12.41
N ALA A 322 10.70 -12.22 13.00
CA ALA A 322 10.68 -10.94 12.31
C ALA A 322 11.95 -10.64 11.50
N PRO A 323 13.19 -10.93 11.97
CA PRO A 323 14.38 -10.74 11.15
C PRO A 323 14.41 -11.61 9.89
N SER A 324 13.99 -12.87 10.01
CA SER A 324 13.95 -13.80 8.86
C SER A 324 12.92 -13.36 7.82
N ILE A 325 11.75 -12.91 8.27
CA ILE A 325 10.70 -12.36 7.41
C ILE A 325 11.18 -11.08 6.73
N TYR A 326 11.79 -10.17 7.49
CA TYR A 326 12.32 -8.92 6.97
C TYR A 326 13.37 -9.16 5.89
N HIS A 327 14.38 -10.00 6.13
CA HIS A 327 15.41 -10.27 5.11
C HIS A 327 14.87 -10.96 3.86
N ALA A 328 13.84 -11.80 4.01
CA ALA A 328 13.18 -12.42 2.87
C ALA A 328 12.39 -11.41 2.01
N LEU A 329 11.80 -10.38 2.63
CA LEU A 329 11.10 -9.29 1.94
C LEU A 329 12.05 -8.21 1.39
N PHE A 330 13.09 -7.85 2.15
CA PHE A 330 14.00 -6.73 1.91
C PHE A 330 15.46 -7.20 1.84
N PRO A 331 15.86 -7.96 0.80
CA PRO A 331 17.21 -8.51 0.71
C PRO A 331 18.27 -7.42 0.48
N LYS A 332 19.42 -7.56 1.14
CA LYS A 332 20.56 -6.62 1.06
C LYS A 332 21.45 -6.82 -0.17
N THR A 333 21.69 -8.06 -0.62
CA THR A 333 22.49 -8.39 -1.81
C THR A 333 22.50 -9.92 -2.09
N ASP A 334 22.78 -10.24 -3.36
CA ASP A 334 22.84 -11.53 -4.09
C ASP A 334 21.54 -12.37 -4.14
N GLU A 335 21.04 -12.53 -5.36
CA GLU A 335 19.79 -13.19 -5.73
C GLU A 335 19.80 -14.71 -5.45
N ARG A 336 20.98 -15.30 -5.28
CA ARG A 336 21.20 -16.75 -5.27
C ARG A 336 20.57 -17.46 -4.08
N ASP A 337 20.50 -16.82 -2.91
CA ASP A 337 19.92 -17.41 -1.70
C ASP A 337 18.51 -16.89 -1.38
N ARG A 338 17.94 -16.05 -2.25
CA ARG A 338 16.66 -15.37 -2.00
C ARG A 338 15.49 -16.34 -1.88
N LEU A 339 15.42 -17.34 -2.75
CA LEU A 339 14.38 -18.37 -2.69
C LEU A 339 14.45 -19.18 -1.40
N GLU A 340 15.66 -19.47 -0.92
CA GLU A 340 15.89 -20.23 0.31
C GLU A 340 15.51 -19.42 1.56
N GLN A 341 15.81 -18.11 1.56
CA GLN A 341 15.38 -17.19 2.63
C GLN A 341 13.85 -17.08 2.68
N ILE A 342 13.20 -16.90 1.52
CA ILE A 342 11.74 -16.84 1.44
C ILE A 342 11.10 -18.16 1.89
N ARG A 343 11.67 -19.31 1.50
CA ARG A 343 11.20 -20.62 1.98
C ARG A 343 11.23 -20.69 3.50
N LYS A 344 12.37 -20.40 4.14
CA LYS A 344 12.47 -20.41 5.62
C LYS A 344 11.48 -19.46 6.29
N ALA A 345 11.17 -18.33 5.66
CA ALA A 345 10.20 -17.37 6.17
C ALA A 345 8.73 -17.81 5.99
N ILE A 346 8.39 -18.53 4.92
CA ILE A 346 7.00 -18.95 4.64
C ILE A 346 6.50 -20.03 5.60
N PHE A 347 7.38 -20.91 6.10
CA PHE A 347 6.95 -22.11 6.81
C PHE A 347 6.79 -21.94 8.34
N ARG A 348 5.60 -22.33 8.83
CA ARG A 348 5.14 -22.54 10.22
C ARG A 348 4.88 -21.32 11.12
N PRO A 349 3.59 -20.97 11.27
CA PRO A 349 3.03 -20.73 12.59
C PRO A 349 2.04 -21.85 12.90
N GLU A 350 2.48 -22.86 13.64
CA GLU A 350 1.63 -24.01 14.01
C GLU A 350 0.66 -23.67 15.16
N LYS A 351 0.76 -22.46 15.75
CA LYS A 351 0.05 -22.08 16.98
C LYS A 351 -0.41 -20.62 17.03
N LEU A 352 -1.03 -20.11 15.98
CA LEU A 352 -1.80 -18.88 16.10
C LEU A 352 -3.28 -19.20 16.13
N ALA A 353 -4.02 -18.59 17.06
CA ALA A 353 -5.47 -18.67 17.05
C ALA A 353 -5.97 -18.09 15.72
N GLU A 354 -6.76 -18.88 14.98
CA GLU A 354 -7.26 -18.58 13.62
C GLU A 354 -8.02 -17.23 13.51
N THR A 355 -8.35 -16.61 14.64
CA THR A 355 -9.12 -15.37 14.75
C THR A 355 -8.33 -14.15 15.21
N SER A 356 -7.00 -14.21 15.31
CA SER A 356 -6.20 -13.05 15.73
C SER A 356 -5.86 -12.11 14.53
N LEU A 357 -5.87 -10.79 14.72
CA LEU A 357 -5.35 -9.82 13.74
C LEU A 357 -3.90 -10.12 13.35
N GLN A 358 -3.14 -10.77 14.24
CA GLN A 358 -1.81 -11.29 13.91
C GLN A 358 -1.83 -12.32 12.77
N VAL A 359 -2.85 -13.19 12.67
CA VAL A 359 -3.01 -14.11 11.53
C VAL A 359 -3.29 -13.35 10.24
N PHE A 360 -4.12 -12.30 10.28
CA PHE A 360 -4.38 -11.46 9.10
C PHE A 360 -3.10 -10.77 8.62
N TYR A 361 -2.38 -10.11 9.53
CA TYR A 361 -1.07 -9.50 9.25
C TYR A 361 -0.10 -10.53 8.66
N LEU A 362 0.05 -11.70 9.29
CA LEU A 362 0.96 -12.72 8.78
C LEU A 362 0.53 -13.28 7.44
N THR A 363 -0.76 -13.47 7.20
CA THR A 363 -1.29 -13.92 5.90
C THR A 363 -0.93 -12.93 4.80
N GLU A 364 -1.06 -11.64 5.09
CA GLU A 364 -0.67 -10.55 4.19
C GLU A 364 0.83 -10.61 3.86
N ILE A 365 1.67 -10.70 4.90
CA ILE A 365 3.13 -10.78 4.77
C ILE A 365 3.56 -12.05 4.02
N LEU A 366 2.92 -13.19 4.27
CA LEU A 366 3.14 -14.44 3.56
C LEU A 366 2.71 -14.33 2.08
N GLY A 367 1.64 -13.60 1.80
CA GLY A 367 1.23 -13.24 0.43
C GLY A 367 2.33 -12.45 -0.28
N MET A 368 2.83 -11.38 0.35
CA MET A 368 3.93 -10.56 -0.20
C MET A 368 5.19 -11.40 -0.47
N LEU A 369 5.55 -12.30 0.44
CA LEU A 369 6.66 -13.24 0.28
C LEU A 369 6.44 -14.17 -0.92
N SER A 370 5.22 -14.71 -1.06
CA SER A 370 4.85 -15.61 -2.15
C SER A 370 4.90 -14.92 -3.51
N GLU A 371 4.37 -13.70 -3.62
CA GLU A 371 4.46 -12.89 -4.85
C GLU A 371 5.90 -12.53 -5.20
N THR A 372 6.71 -12.19 -4.19
CA THR A 372 8.14 -11.89 -4.38
C THR A 372 8.90 -13.10 -4.88
N LYS A 373 8.61 -14.28 -4.30
CA LYS A 373 9.17 -15.56 -4.73
C LYS A 373 8.78 -15.90 -6.16
N LEU A 374 7.51 -15.72 -6.53
CA LEU A 374 7.00 -16.00 -7.87
C LEU A 374 7.68 -15.13 -8.93
N ARG A 375 7.84 -13.83 -8.65
CA ARG A 375 8.59 -12.90 -9.52
C ARG A 375 10.04 -13.37 -9.70
N HIS A 376 10.73 -13.70 -8.61
CA HIS A 376 12.11 -14.16 -8.66
C HIS A 376 12.28 -15.48 -9.43
N LEU A 377 11.35 -16.43 -9.22
CA LEU A 377 11.32 -17.69 -9.96
C LEU A 377 11.08 -17.46 -11.46
N LYS A 378 10.22 -16.51 -11.82
CA LYS A 378 9.97 -16.11 -13.22
C LYS A 378 11.23 -15.58 -13.88
N ASP A 379 12.01 -14.76 -13.18
CA ASP A 379 13.26 -14.19 -13.71
C ASP A 379 14.32 -15.28 -13.96
N ILE A 380 14.51 -16.20 -13.00
CA ILE A 380 15.41 -17.36 -13.17
C ILE A 380 15.00 -18.22 -14.36
N VAL A 381 13.71 -18.58 -14.42
CA VAL A 381 13.20 -19.42 -15.52
C VAL A 381 13.32 -18.71 -16.87
N ALA A 382 13.14 -17.38 -16.92
CA ALA A 382 13.31 -16.62 -18.16
C ALA A 382 14.75 -16.69 -18.68
N ASP A 383 15.75 -16.69 -17.80
CA ASP A 383 17.15 -16.89 -18.19
C ASP A 383 17.43 -18.33 -18.66
N ASP A 384 16.85 -19.34 -18.00
CA ASP A 384 16.94 -20.74 -18.46
C ASP A 384 16.29 -20.93 -19.85
N ILE A 385 15.16 -20.26 -20.14
CA ILE A 385 14.54 -20.28 -21.47
C ILE A 385 15.47 -19.69 -22.53
N LYS A 386 16.17 -18.58 -22.24
CA LYS A 386 17.17 -18.03 -23.16
C LYS A 386 18.32 -19.01 -23.42
N GLU A 387 18.71 -19.79 -22.41
CA GLU A 387 19.73 -20.85 -22.57
C GLU A 387 19.22 -22.00 -23.45
N ILE A 388 17.96 -22.42 -23.26
CA ILE A 388 17.30 -23.42 -24.09
C ILE A 388 17.24 -22.98 -25.56
N ASP A 389 16.87 -21.72 -25.82
CA ASP A 389 16.79 -21.16 -27.18
C ASP A 389 18.18 -21.14 -27.85
N LYS A 390 19.24 -20.75 -27.12
CA LYS A 390 20.63 -20.82 -27.63
C LYS A 390 21.08 -22.24 -27.94
N CYS A 391 20.71 -23.22 -27.11
CA CYS A 391 20.98 -24.62 -27.39
C CYS A 391 20.25 -25.08 -28.66
N ARG A 392 19.02 -24.60 -28.86
CA ARG A 392 18.20 -24.94 -30.02
C ARG A 392 18.82 -24.38 -31.31
N GLU A 393 19.27 -23.13 -31.29
CA GLU A 393 19.97 -22.47 -32.41
C GLU A 393 21.28 -23.19 -32.78
N ALA A 394 21.99 -23.72 -31.78
CA ALA A 394 23.22 -24.49 -31.97
C ALA A 394 22.97 -25.96 -32.40
N GLY A 395 21.72 -26.39 -32.54
CA GLY A 395 21.36 -27.78 -32.87
C GLY A 395 21.59 -28.78 -31.73
N ALA A 396 21.77 -28.32 -30.50
CA ALA A 396 22.02 -29.14 -29.31
C ALA A 396 20.71 -29.75 -28.74
N LEU A 397 20.00 -30.53 -29.55
CA LEU A 397 18.65 -31.05 -29.27
C LEU A 397 18.52 -31.81 -27.94
N LYS A 398 19.53 -32.60 -27.58
CA LYS A 398 19.53 -33.33 -26.30
C LYS A 398 19.58 -32.38 -25.11
N SER A 399 20.42 -31.34 -25.20
CA SER A 399 20.56 -30.33 -24.14
C SER A 399 19.25 -29.59 -23.92
N CYS A 400 18.54 -29.22 -25.00
CA CYS A 400 17.21 -28.62 -24.89
C CYS A 400 16.24 -29.50 -24.07
N VAL A 401 16.14 -30.80 -24.37
CA VAL A 401 15.23 -31.71 -23.65
C VAL A 401 15.66 -31.90 -22.18
N VAL A 402 16.96 -31.95 -21.89
CA VAL A 402 17.48 -32.00 -20.50
C VAL A 402 17.08 -30.75 -19.73
N LEU A 403 17.33 -29.57 -20.30
CA LEU A 403 17.05 -28.29 -19.69
C LEU A 403 15.55 -28.11 -19.47
N CYS A 404 14.71 -28.39 -20.48
CA CYS A 404 13.26 -28.34 -20.35
C CYS A 404 12.75 -29.26 -19.22
N GLY A 405 13.30 -30.47 -19.12
CA GLY A 405 12.94 -31.41 -18.06
C GLY A 405 13.41 -30.97 -16.67
N SER A 406 14.50 -30.21 -16.58
CA SER A 406 15.05 -29.70 -15.32
C SER A 406 14.28 -28.48 -14.83
N VAL A 407 13.95 -27.54 -15.72
CA VAL A 407 13.07 -26.40 -15.44
C VAL A 407 11.70 -26.88 -14.98
N LEU A 408 11.10 -27.85 -15.69
CA LEU A 408 9.82 -28.44 -15.31
C LEU A 408 9.86 -29.02 -13.89
N GLU A 409 10.88 -29.82 -13.57
CA GLU A 409 11.02 -30.44 -12.24
C GLU A 409 11.12 -29.38 -11.13
N ALA A 410 11.95 -28.35 -11.32
CA ALA A 410 12.11 -27.26 -10.37
C ALA A 410 10.80 -26.50 -10.12
N VAL A 411 10.09 -26.11 -11.19
CA VAL A 411 8.83 -25.36 -11.10
C VAL A 411 7.74 -26.18 -10.43
N LEU A 412 7.58 -27.46 -10.78
CA LEU A 412 6.52 -28.30 -10.20
C LEU A 412 6.78 -28.65 -8.72
N LEU A 413 8.04 -28.90 -8.34
CA LEU A 413 8.40 -29.15 -6.93
C LEU A 413 8.16 -27.91 -6.07
N GLU A 414 8.53 -26.73 -6.58
CA GLU A 414 8.28 -25.46 -5.91
C GLU A 414 6.77 -25.23 -5.73
N TRP A 415 5.99 -25.37 -6.80
CA TRP A 415 4.55 -25.17 -6.77
C TRP A 415 3.84 -26.14 -5.81
N LEU A 416 4.28 -27.40 -5.77
CA LEU A 416 3.74 -28.36 -4.80
C LEU A 416 4.10 -27.99 -3.35
N SER A 417 5.30 -27.44 -3.14
CA SER A 417 5.77 -27.01 -1.82
C SER A 417 4.90 -25.88 -1.24
N GLU A 418 4.41 -24.98 -2.10
CA GLU A 418 3.45 -23.94 -1.70
C GLU A 418 2.11 -24.52 -1.29
N ILE A 419 1.53 -25.37 -2.13
CA ILE A 419 0.18 -25.92 -1.89
C ILE A 419 0.14 -26.77 -0.63
N GLU A 420 1.18 -27.58 -0.40
CA GLU A 420 1.25 -28.46 0.77
C GLU A 420 1.91 -27.82 1.99
N ASN A 421 2.36 -26.56 1.86
CA ASN A 421 3.09 -25.82 2.89
C ASN A 421 4.27 -26.64 3.49
N LYS A 422 5.00 -27.35 2.64
CA LYS A 422 6.11 -28.25 3.00
C LYS A 422 7.25 -28.10 2.00
N ASP A 423 8.49 -27.99 2.46
CA ASP A 423 9.65 -27.96 1.58
C ASP A 423 9.90 -29.34 0.93
N HIS A 424 9.46 -29.51 -0.31
CA HIS A 424 9.73 -30.71 -1.11
C HIS A 424 10.98 -30.58 -1.98
N VAL A 425 11.56 -29.38 -2.08
CA VAL A 425 12.72 -29.11 -2.95
C VAL A 425 14.00 -29.64 -2.30
N ASN A 426 14.15 -29.42 -0.99
CA ASN A 426 15.30 -29.90 -0.21
C ASN A 426 15.04 -31.24 0.48
N ALA A 427 13.97 -31.96 0.10
CA ALA A 427 13.62 -33.23 0.72
C ALA A 427 14.66 -34.33 0.41
N GLU A 428 15.21 -34.96 1.44
CA GLU A 428 16.21 -36.01 1.33
C GLU A 428 15.64 -37.41 1.62
N GLY A 429 16.35 -38.44 1.14
CA GLY A 429 16.04 -39.83 1.46
C GLY A 429 14.64 -40.26 1.01
N LYS A 430 13.83 -40.75 1.96
CA LYS A 430 12.48 -41.29 1.68
C LYS A 430 11.43 -40.20 1.42
N ASP A 431 11.72 -38.96 1.77
CA ASP A 431 10.81 -37.83 1.54
C ASP A 431 10.98 -37.20 0.15
N ARG A 432 12.04 -37.57 -0.59
CA ARG A 432 12.26 -37.09 -1.95
C ARG A 432 11.21 -37.64 -2.90
N LEU A 433 10.46 -36.75 -3.53
CA LEU A 433 9.42 -37.10 -4.49
C LEU A 433 10.02 -37.33 -5.89
N ASP A 434 9.50 -38.32 -6.60
CA ASP A 434 9.76 -38.45 -8.03
C ASP A 434 8.83 -37.52 -8.83
N LEU A 435 9.26 -37.12 -10.04
CA LEU A 435 8.49 -36.19 -10.87
C LEU A 435 7.08 -36.72 -11.23
N LYS A 436 6.88 -38.04 -11.26
CA LYS A 436 5.55 -38.64 -11.49
C LYS A 436 4.61 -38.34 -10.33
N GLU A 437 5.12 -38.50 -9.12
CA GLU A 437 4.41 -38.28 -7.87
C GLU A 437 4.07 -36.80 -7.71
N VAL A 438 5.00 -35.91 -8.04
CA VAL A 438 4.76 -34.45 -8.04
C VAL A 438 3.60 -34.09 -8.98
N ILE A 439 3.63 -34.55 -10.25
CA ILE A 439 2.56 -34.31 -11.22
C ILE A 439 1.21 -34.85 -10.71
N SER A 440 1.21 -36.05 -10.13
CA SER A 440 0.01 -36.69 -9.59
C SER A 440 -0.61 -35.90 -8.43
N ARG A 441 0.23 -35.38 -7.52
CA ARG A 441 -0.23 -34.56 -6.38
C ARG A 441 -0.75 -33.21 -6.82
N LEU A 442 -0.06 -32.51 -7.73
CA LEU A 442 -0.53 -31.24 -8.28
C LEU A 442 -1.88 -31.39 -9.00
N LYS A 443 -2.10 -32.52 -9.68
CA LYS A 443 -3.39 -32.87 -10.28
C LYS A 443 -4.47 -33.09 -9.23
N LYS A 444 -4.15 -33.79 -8.13
CA LYS A 444 -5.08 -34.01 -7.01
C LYS A 444 -5.53 -32.69 -6.38
N HIS A 445 -4.61 -31.74 -6.25
CA HIS A 445 -4.88 -30.38 -5.79
C HIS A 445 -5.55 -29.47 -6.84
N ARG A 446 -5.84 -29.99 -8.04
CA ARG A 446 -6.41 -29.24 -9.18
C ARG A 446 -5.56 -28.05 -9.65
N ALA A 447 -4.31 -27.98 -9.24
CA ALA A 447 -3.35 -26.97 -9.68
C ALA A 447 -2.88 -27.23 -11.12
N LEU A 448 -2.75 -28.51 -11.51
CA LEU A 448 -2.34 -28.92 -12.84
C LEU A 448 -3.46 -29.71 -13.54
N MET A 449 -4.14 -29.07 -14.49
CA MET A 449 -5.26 -29.65 -15.25
C MET A 449 -4.87 -29.95 -16.70
N ARG A 450 -5.74 -30.66 -17.44
CA ARG A 450 -5.55 -30.92 -18.88
C ARG A 450 -5.59 -29.61 -19.69
N PRO A 451 -4.74 -29.45 -20.72
CA PRO A 451 -3.76 -30.43 -21.25
C PRO A 451 -2.40 -30.48 -20.52
N HIS A 452 -2.16 -29.64 -19.51
CA HIS A 452 -0.85 -29.38 -18.92
C HIS A 452 -0.29 -30.54 -18.06
N ASP A 453 -1.17 -31.36 -17.47
CA ASP A 453 -0.78 -32.64 -16.85
C ASP A 453 -0.19 -33.61 -17.90
N GLY A 454 -0.83 -33.69 -19.07
CA GLY A 454 -0.35 -34.44 -20.23
C GLY A 454 0.99 -33.91 -20.76
N ASN A 455 1.12 -32.60 -20.89
CA ASN A 455 2.37 -31.96 -21.31
C ASN A 455 3.52 -32.29 -20.35
N SER A 456 3.28 -32.22 -19.04
CA SER A 456 4.28 -32.56 -18.01
C SER A 456 4.76 -34.02 -18.12
N HIS A 457 3.82 -34.96 -18.34
CA HIS A 457 4.18 -36.36 -18.57
C HIS A 457 5.01 -36.55 -19.84
N ARG A 458 4.65 -35.89 -20.94
CA ARG A 458 5.37 -35.97 -22.23
C ARG A 458 6.79 -35.42 -22.15
N ILE A 459 6.98 -34.26 -21.51
CA ILE A 459 8.32 -33.67 -21.29
C ILE A 459 9.19 -34.63 -20.47
N ARG A 460 8.65 -35.16 -19.36
CA ARG A 460 9.36 -36.15 -18.53
C ARG A 460 9.73 -37.40 -19.32
N GLU A 461 8.81 -37.93 -20.13
CA GLU A 461 9.06 -39.13 -20.94
C GLU A 461 10.17 -38.89 -21.96
N LYS A 462 10.15 -37.76 -22.66
CA LYS A 462 11.21 -37.37 -23.59
C LYS A 462 12.57 -37.17 -22.90
N ARG A 463 12.61 -36.55 -21.71
CA ARG A 463 13.81 -36.47 -20.87
C ARG A 463 14.33 -37.84 -20.41
N ASN A 464 13.49 -38.87 -20.33
CA ASN A 464 13.98 -40.20 -20.00
C ASN A 464 14.60 -40.92 -21.22
N VAL A 465 14.20 -40.57 -22.45
CA VAL A 465 14.71 -41.21 -23.69
C VAL A 465 16.19 -40.91 -23.92
N ILE A 466 16.66 -39.72 -23.53
CA ILE A 466 18.08 -39.30 -23.66
C ILE A 466 19.05 -40.11 -22.79
N HIS A 467 18.57 -40.94 -21.85
CA HIS A 467 19.44 -41.83 -21.08
C HIS A 467 20.15 -42.82 -22.04
N PRO A 468 21.49 -43.00 -21.96
CA PRO A 468 22.26 -43.76 -22.96
C PRO A 468 21.69 -45.15 -23.28
N ALA A 469 21.26 -45.89 -22.25
CA ALA A 469 20.68 -47.23 -22.40
C ALA A 469 19.32 -47.25 -23.14
N ARG A 470 18.56 -46.15 -23.11
CA ARG A 470 17.26 -46.02 -23.80
C ARG A 470 17.42 -45.47 -25.20
N MET A 471 18.40 -44.59 -25.42
CA MET A 471 18.75 -44.08 -26.75
C MET A 471 19.08 -45.20 -27.75
N LEU A 472 19.66 -46.32 -27.30
CA LEU A 472 19.93 -47.48 -28.17
C LEU A 472 18.67 -48.14 -28.73
N LYS A 473 17.48 -47.81 -28.21
CA LYS A 473 16.19 -48.42 -28.56
C LYS A 473 15.23 -47.43 -29.22
N HIS A 474 15.65 -46.19 -29.44
CA HIS A 474 14.81 -45.12 -29.95
C HIS A 474 15.53 -44.35 -31.07
N ASP A 475 14.74 -43.80 -31.98
CA ASP A 475 15.25 -42.95 -33.04
C ASP A 475 15.89 -41.66 -32.46
N PRO A 476 16.84 -41.04 -33.19
CA PRO A 476 17.38 -39.74 -32.83
C PRO A 476 16.25 -38.71 -32.70
N LEU A 477 16.36 -37.82 -31.70
CA LEU A 477 15.42 -36.72 -31.52
C LEU A 477 15.38 -35.84 -32.77
N SER A 478 14.17 -35.57 -33.28
CA SER A 478 13.98 -34.61 -34.36
C SER A 478 13.84 -33.19 -33.84
N GLU A 479 14.07 -32.23 -34.72
CA GLU A 479 13.85 -30.80 -34.45
C GLU A 479 12.40 -30.51 -34.05
N GLU A 480 11.43 -31.03 -34.80
CA GLU A 480 10.00 -30.87 -34.51
C GLU A 480 9.60 -31.42 -33.13
N GLU A 481 10.20 -32.54 -32.71
CA GLU A 481 9.94 -33.12 -31.40
C GLU A 481 10.46 -32.23 -30.26
N VAL A 482 11.62 -31.59 -30.43
CA VAL A 482 12.18 -30.67 -29.45
C VAL A 482 11.38 -29.38 -29.39
N ASP A 483 10.98 -28.82 -30.54
CA ASP A 483 10.14 -27.63 -30.59
C ASP A 483 8.81 -27.88 -29.86
N GLY A 484 8.20 -29.04 -30.08
CA GLY A 484 7.01 -29.44 -29.33
C GLY A 484 7.23 -29.53 -27.80
N VAL A 485 8.41 -29.98 -27.35
CA VAL A 485 8.76 -30.03 -25.91
C VAL A 485 8.94 -28.63 -25.33
N ILE A 486 9.56 -27.72 -26.07
CA ILE A 486 9.74 -26.31 -25.66
C ILE A 486 8.38 -25.62 -25.54
N GLU A 487 7.49 -25.78 -26.52
CA GLU A 487 6.14 -25.18 -26.49
C GLU A 487 5.29 -25.74 -25.35
N MET A 488 5.38 -27.06 -25.09
CA MET A 488 4.71 -27.68 -23.95
C MET A 488 5.19 -27.11 -22.60
N LEU A 489 6.49 -26.80 -22.48
CA LEU A 489 7.04 -26.16 -21.29
C LEU A 489 6.55 -24.71 -21.17
N LYS A 490 6.67 -23.90 -22.23
CA LYS A 490 6.22 -22.50 -22.24
C LYS A 490 4.76 -22.37 -21.83
N SER A 491 3.88 -23.19 -22.40
CA SER A 491 2.45 -23.24 -22.05
C SER A 491 2.20 -23.61 -20.57
N LEU A 492 3.08 -24.39 -19.94
CA LEU A 492 2.97 -24.69 -18.50
C LEU A 492 3.45 -23.52 -17.63
N LEU A 493 4.52 -22.84 -18.06
CA LEU A 493 5.05 -21.67 -17.37
C LEU A 493 4.05 -20.51 -17.40
N GLU A 494 3.30 -20.33 -18.48
CA GLU A 494 2.20 -19.36 -18.59
C GLU A 494 1.20 -19.55 -17.44
N ILE A 495 0.71 -20.77 -17.20
CA ILE A 495 -0.25 -21.03 -16.11
C ILE A 495 0.29 -20.74 -14.72
N ARG A 496 1.60 -20.92 -14.53
CA ARG A 496 2.21 -20.70 -13.23
C ARG A 496 2.48 -19.21 -12.98
N PHE A 497 2.81 -18.45 -14.02
CA PHE A 497 3.33 -17.08 -13.90
C PHE A 497 2.42 -15.98 -14.43
N GLU A 498 1.29 -16.34 -15.04
CA GLU A 498 0.17 -15.47 -15.46
C GLU A 498 -1.09 -15.82 -14.66
#